data_AF-A0A142V821-F1
#
_entry.id   AF-A0A142V821-F1
#
_cell.length_a   1.000
_cell.length_b   1.000
_cell.length_c   1.000
_cell.angle_alpha   90.00
_cell.angle_beta   90.00
_cell.angle_gamma   90.00
#
_symmetry.space_group_name_H-M   'P 1'
#
loop_
_entity.id
_entity.type
_entity.pdbx_description
1 polymer ?
#
loop_
_entity_poly.entity_id
_entity_poly.type
_entity_poly.pdbx_seq_one_letter_code
_entity_poly.pdbx_strand_id
1 'polypeptide(L)'
;MERLVIALIALLGGLVAALVGWLDSKEAFDARKFGGSAVRSLIAGIVFAVGYHLSGAVSTLDLFYAFLGGAGVDVLGNRIAGKLGNGSFPLSQNTESTTQDDPQEPKES
;
A
#
# COMPACT_ATOMS: atom_id res chain seq x y z
N MET A 1 -8.37 13.49 25.18
CA MET A 1 -7.93 14.44 24.14
C MET A 1 -6.63 13.95 23.50
N GLU A 2 -5.59 13.66 24.28
CA GLU A 2 -4.26 13.22 23.82
C GLU A 2 -4.28 12.01 22.86
N ARG A 3 -5.14 11.02 23.10
CA ARG A 3 -5.31 9.85 22.23
C ARG A 3 -5.80 10.18 20.82
N LEU A 4 -6.65 11.20 20.71
CA LEU A 4 -7.16 11.66 19.43
C LEU A 4 -6.06 12.42 18.69
N VAL A 5 -5.26 13.21 19.41
CA VAL A 5 -4.11 13.94 18.84
C VAL A 5 -3.08 12.96 18.28
N ILE A 6 -2.67 11.93 19.04
CA ILE A 6 -1.67 10.98 18.55
C ILE A 6 -2.18 10.16 17.36
N ALA A 7 -3.47 9.79 17.35
CA ALA A 7 -4.10 9.12 16.23
C ALA A 7 -4.13 10.01 14.97
N LEU A 8 -4.45 11.31 15.13
CA LEU A 8 -4.42 12.27 14.03
C LEU A 8 -3.01 12.47 13.49
N ILE A 9 -1.99 12.51 14.36
CA ILE A 9 -0.60 12.65 13.93
C ILE A 9 -0.11 11.41 13.18
N ALA A 10 -0.48 10.20 13.63
CA ALA A 10 -0.23 8.98 12.86
C ALA A 10 -0.94 8.97 11.51
N LEU A 11 -2.22 9.38 11.48
CA LEU A 11 -2.98 9.50 10.24
C LEU A 11 -2.32 10.51 9.29
N LEU A 12 -1.90 11.67 9.79
CA LEU A 12 -1.16 12.69 9.03
C LEU A 12 0.14 12.14 8.45
N GLY A 13 0.91 11.39 9.22
CA GLY A 13 2.15 10.75 8.74
C GLY A 13 1.92 9.85 7.55
N GLY A 14 0.90 8.99 7.61
CA GLY A 14 0.52 8.12 6.50
C GLY A 14 0.04 8.89 5.26
N LEU A 15 -0.78 9.93 5.44
CA LEU A 15 -1.24 10.77 4.33
C LEU A 15 -0.11 11.56 3.66
N VAL A 16 0.82 12.12 4.45
CA VAL A 16 2.00 12.81 3.91
C VAL A 16 2.86 11.83 3.12
N ALA A 17 3.09 10.62 3.62
CA ALA A 17 3.83 9.60 2.88
C ALA A 17 3.14 9.21 1.57
N ALA A 18 1.81 9.07 1.58
CA ALA A 18 1.02 8.81 0.37
C ALA A 18 1.13 9.93 -0.66
N LEU A 19 1.05 11.19 -0.21
CA LEU A 19 1.21 12.37 -1.06
C LEU A 19 2.61 12.44 -1.67
N VAL A 20 3.65 12.24 -0.86
CA VAL A 20 5.04 12.22 -1.33
C VAL A 20 5.25 11.07 -2.33
N GLY A 21 4.72 9.88 -2.04
CA GLY A 21 4.82 8.74 -2.95
C GLY A 21 4.09 8.97 -4.29
N TRP A 22 2.96 9.65 -4.28
CA TRP A 22 2.26 10.05 -5.51
C TRP A 22 3.03 11.13 -6.29
N LEU A 23 3.57 12.15 -5.61
CA LEU A 23 4.38 13.17 -6.26
C LEU A 23 5.64 12.58 -6.92
N ASP A 24 6.25 11.59 -6.28
CA ASP A 24 7.43 10.88 -6.80
C ASP A 24 7.09 9.98 -8.00
N SER A 25 5.88 9.42 -8.05
CA SER A 25 5.47 8.53 -9.16
C SER A 25 5.26 9.24 -10.49
N LYS A 26 5.03 10.57 -10.49
CA LYS A 26 4.70 11.38 -11.67
C LYS A 26 3.48 10.86 -12.46
N GLU A 27 2.63 10.04 -11.84
CA GLU A 27 1.40 9.52 -12.43
C GLU A 27 0.24 10.52 -12.23
N ALA A 28 -0.76 10.43 -13.10
CA ALA A 28 -2.03 11.12 -12.87
C ALA A 28 -2.65 10.65 -11.54
N PHE A 29 -3.29 11.58 -10.82
CA PHE A 29 -3.87 11.27 -9.52
C PHE A 29 -4.99 10.22 -9.65
N ASP A 30 -4.79 9.08 -9.01
CA ASP A 30 -5.77 8.00 -8.92
C ASP A 30 -6.33 7.91 -7.50
N ALA A 31 -7.59 8.34 -7.35
CA ALA A 31 -8.29 8.35 -6.07
C ALA A 31 -8.46 6.94 -5.46
N ARG A 32 -8.47 5.87 -6.27
CA ARG A 32 -8.57 4.48 -5.78
C ARG A 32 -7.24 4.04 -5.18
N LYS A 33 -6.11 4.33 -5.83
CA LYS A 33 -4.78 4.05 -5.28
C LYS A 33 -4.53 4.86 -4.01
N PHE A 34 -4.86 6.15 -4.03
CA PHE A 34 -4.72 7.04 -2.87
C PHE A 34 -5.65 6.66 -1.72
N GLY A 35 -6.89 6.22 -2.03
CA GLY A 35 -7.85 5.74 -1.04
C GLY A 35 -7.34 4.54 -0.25
N GLY A 36 -6.58 3.64 -0.88
CA GLY A 36 -5.90 2.54 -0.19
C GLY A 36 -4.92 3.02 0.87
N SER A 37 -4.17 4.09 0.58
CA SER A 37 -3.26 4.72 1.55
C SER A 37 -4.00 5.43 2.68
N ALA A 38 -5.13 6.09 2.39
CA ALA A 38 -5.96 6.71 3.42
C ALA A 38 -6.49 5.68 4.44
N VAL A 39 -6.93 4.51 3.97
CA VAL A 39 -7.38 3.41 4.85
C VAL A 39 -6.23 2.88 5.71
N ARG A 40 -5.04 2.67 5.14
CA ARG A 40 -3.86 2.22 5.90
C ARG A 40 -3.43 3.24 6.96
N SER A 41 -3.45 4.52 6.60
CA SER A 41 -3.14 5.63 7.51
C SER A 41 -4.15 5.69 8.67
N LEU A 42 -5.44 5.41 8.39
CA LEU A 42 -6.47 5.31 9.41
C LEU A 42 -6.24 4.13 10.36
N ILE A 43 -5.85 2.96 9.84
CA ILE A 43 -5.50 1.79 10.65
C ILE A 43 -4.33 2.11 11.59
N ALA A 44 -3.28 2.76 11.08
CA ALA A 44 -2.15 3.20 11.90
C ALA A 44 -2.61 4.17 13.01
N GLY A 45 -3.48 5.12 12.69
CA GLY A 45 -4.10 6.02 13.67
C GLY A 45 -4.83 5.27 14.78
N ILE A 46 -5.63 4.26 14.45
CA ILE A 46 -6.35 3.42 15.43
C ILE A 46 -5.36 2.67 16.32
N VAL A 47 -4.32 2.05 15.75
CA VAL A 47 -3.30 1.31 16.50
C VAL A 47 -2.61 2.20 17.54
N PHE A 48 -2.20 3.41 17.14
CA PHE A 48 -1.60 4.37 18.06
C PHE A 48 -2.59 4.88 19.11
N ALA A 49 -3.85 5.12 18.73
CA ALA A 49 -4.88 5.54 19.69
C ALA A 49 -5.13 4.48 20.78
N VAL A 50 -5.17 3.19 20.39
CA VAL A 50 -5.33 2.07 21.30
C VAL A 50 -4.07 1.84 22.14
N GLY A 51 -2.87 1.93 21.55
CA GLY A 51 -1.61 1.79 22.28
C GLY A 51 -1.47 2.83 23.40
N TYR A 52 -1.75 4.09 23.11
CA TYR A 52 -1.68 5.17 24.10
C TYR A 52 -2.91 5.25 25.02
N HIS A 53 -3.96 4.45 24.76
CA HIS A 53 -4.97 4.21 25.77
C HIS A 53 -4.37 3.51 27.00
N LEU A 54 -3.43 2.59 26.78
CA LEU A 54 -2.82 1.77 27.84
C LEU A 54 -1.61 2.47 28.51
N SER A 55 -0.94 3.39 27.81
CA SER A 55 0.32 4.02 28.26
C SER A 55 0.16 5.29 29.12
N GLY A 56 -1.04 5.87 29.21
CA GLY A 56 -1.36 6.92 30.20
C GLY A 56 -0.94 8.36 29.90
N ALA A 57 0.15 8.62 29.17
CA ALA A 57 0.59 9.98 28.81
C ALA A 57 1.20 10.05 27.40
N VAL A 58 1.02 11.19 26.72
CA VAL A 58 1.60 11.47 25.39
C VAL A 58 2.65 12.58 25.50
N SER A 59 3.91 12.25 25.24
CA SER A 59 5.03 13.17 25.08
C SER A 59 5.16 13.67 23.63
N THR A 60 5.85 14.78 23.40
CA THR A 60 6.21 15.27 22.07
C THR A 60 6.95 14.22 21.23
N LEU A 61 7.79 13.41 21.87
CA LEU A 61 8.51 12.32 21.21
C LEU A 61 7.55 11.24 20.69
N ASP A 62 6.46 10.97 21.41
CA ASP A 62 5.44 10.00 21.04
C ASP A 62 4.66 10.45 19.82
N LEU A 63 4.39 11.75 19.71
CA LEU A 63 3.78 12.35 18.53
C LEU A 63 4.69 12.17 17.30
N PHE A 64 5.99 12.38 17.46
CA PHE A 64 6.96 12.14 16.38
C PHE A 64 6.98 10.66 15.96
N TYR A 65 7.02 9.73 16.90
CA TYR A 65 6.96 8.30 16.58
C TYR A 65 5.63 7.86 15.98
N ALA A 66 4.51 8.45 16.40
CA ALA A 66 3.22 8.22 15.79
C ALA A 66 3.21 8.67 14.32
N PHE A 67 3.76 9.85 14.03
CA PHE A 67 3.92 10.35 12.68
C PHE A 67 4.75 9.39 11.82
N LEU A 68 5.95 9.02 12.28
CA LEU A 68 6.80 8.07 11.55
C LEU A 68 6.16 6.68 11.42
N GLY A 69 5.46 6.23 12.45
CA GLY A 69 4.73 4.96 12.44
C GLY A 69 3.64 4.95 11.38
N GLY A 70 2.85 6.02 11.30
CA GLY A 70 1.84 6.21 10.26
C GLY A 70 2.43 6.22 8.85
N ALA A 71 3.50 7.00 8.65
CA ALA A 71 4.22 7.06 7.38
C ALA A 71 4.79 5.68 6.98
N GLY A 72 5.40 4.98 7.93
CA GLY A 72 5.97 3.65 7.72
C GLY A 72 4.92 2.60 7.39
N VAL A 73 3.78 2.60 8.08
CA VAL A 73 2.67 1.68 7.81
C VAL A 73 2.13 1.89 6.39
N ASP A 74 1.99 3.14 5.93
CA ASP A 74 1.55 3.37 4.56
C ASP A 74 2.60 2.92 3.53
N VAL A 75 3.89 3.29 3.69
CA VAL A 75 4.95 2.90 2.75
C VAL A 75 5.08 1.38 2.64
N LEU A 76 5.08 0.68 3.78
CA LEU A 76 5.14 -0.78 3.82
C LEU A 76 3.88 -1.40 3.22
N GLY A 77 2.70 -0.91 3.60
CA GLY A 77 1.44 -1.42 3.09
C GLY A 77 1.24 -1.16 1.60
N ASN A 78 1.70 -0.01 1.09
CA ASN A 78 1.68 0.31 -0.33
C ASN A 78 2.67 -0.56 -1.11
N ARG A 79 3.86 -0.84 -0.55
CA ARG A 79 4.82 -1.79 -1.12
C ARG A 79 4.24 -3.21 -1.19
N ILE A 80 3.56 -3.66 -0.14
CA ILE A 80 2.91 -4.98 -0.12
C ILE A 80 1.77 -5.03 -1.13
N ALA A 81 0.90 -4.01 -1.15
CA ALA A 81 -0.21 -3.91 -2.08
C ALA A 81 0.26 -3.86 -3.54
N GLY A 82 1.35 -3.14 -3.84
CA GLY A 82 1.98 -3.13 -5.16
C GLY A 82 2.49 -4.51 -5.57
N LYS A 83 3.10 -5.27 -4.65
CA LYS A 83 3.54 -6.66 -4.94
C LYS A 83 2.39 -7.64 -5.13
N LEU A 84 1.27 -7.45 -4.41
CA LEU A 84 0.11 -8.34 -4.49
C LEU A 84 -0.82 -8.00 -5.68
N GLY A 85 -0.92 -6.73 -6.06
CA GLY A 85 -1.89 -6.21 -7.03
C GLY A 85 -1.34 -5.91 -8.43
N ASN A 86 -0.01 -5.87 -8.62
CA ASN A 86 0.62 -5.55 -9.91
C ASN A 86 1.03 -6.80 -10.72
N GLY A 87 0.39 -7.96 -10.50
CA GLY A 87 0.55 -9.15 -11.36
C GLY A 87 1.93 -9.81 -11.35
N SER A 88 2.84 -9.44 -10.43
CA SER A 88 4.18 -10.04 -10.33
C SER A 88 4.29 -11.13 -9.26
N PHE A 89 3.18 -11.74 -8.87
CA PHE A 89 3.26 -13.12 -8.41
C PHE A 89 3.64 -13.93 -9.65
N PRO A 90 4.79 -14.64 -9.68
CA PRO A 90 5.07 -15.58 -10.74
C PRO A 90 4.10 -16.76 -10.59
N LEU A 91 2.85 -16.56 -10.97
CA LEU A 91 2.06 -17.67 -11.49
C LEU A 91 2.72 -17.98 -12.82
N SER A 92 3.49 -19.06 -12.86
CA SER A 92 4.16 -19.57 -14.05
C SER A 92 3.23 -19.49 -15.26
N GLN A 93 3.38 -18.45 -16.08
CA GLN A 93 2.85 -18.42 -17.44
C GLN A 93 3.81 -19.25 -18.30
N ASN A 94 3.77 -20.56 -18.10
CA ASN A 94 4.27 -21.57 -19.03
C ASN A 94 3.13 -22.61 -19.07
N THR A 95 2.31 -22.70 -20.11
CA THR A 95 2.73 -23.10 -21.45
C THR A 95 1.64 -22.73 -22.44
N GLU A 96 1.83 -21.65 -23.21
CA GLU A 96 1.29 -21.61 -24.57
C GLU A 96 2.44 -22.04 -25.49
N SER A 97 2.53 -23.35 -25.76
CA SER A 97 3.33 -23.84 -26.88
C SER A 97 2.53 -23.61 -28.16
N THR A 98 2.67 -22.41 -28.71
CA THR A 98 2.46 -22.19 -30.14
C THR A 98 3.51 -22.99 -30.88
N THR A 99 3.13 -24.12 -31.47
CA THR A 99 3.95 -24.79 -32.49
C THR A 99 3.08 -25.10 -33.70
N GLN A 100 3.29 -24.25 -34.71
CA GLN A 100 3.26 -24.51 -36.15
C GLN A 100 2.04 -25.20 -36.77
N ASP A 101 1.28 -24.38 -37.50
CA ASP A 101 0.68 -24.77 -38.78
C ASP A 101 1.73 -25.47 -39.67
N ASP A 102 1.56 -26.78 -39.86
CA ASP A 102 2.07 -27.50 -41.03
C ASP A 102 0.93 -27.61 -42.06
N PRO A 103 1.11 -27.20 -43.34
CA PRO A 103 0.09 -27.40 -44.36
C PRO A 103 -0.09 -28.90 -44.63
N GLN A 104 -1.27 -29.45 -44.31
CA GLN A 104 -1.64 -30.80 -44.74
C GLN A 104 -1.85 -30.83 -46.26
N GLU A 105 -0.94 -31.51 -46.96
CA GLU A 105 -1.07 -31.93 -48.36
C GLU A 105 -2.36 -32.76 -48.56
N PRO A 106 -3.11 -32.56 -49.66
CA PRO A 106 -4.32 -33.33 -49.94
C PRO A 106 -3.94 -34.73 -50.44
N LYS A 107 -4.35 -35.78 -49.72
CA LYS A 107 -4.26 -37.16 -50.23
C LYS A 107 -5.54 -37.49 -50.99
N GLU A 108 -5.45 -37.52 -52.32
CA GLU A 108 -6.36 -38.26 -53.19
C GLU A 108 -6.11 -39.78 -53.05
N SER A 109 -7.15 -40.54 -52.70
CA SER A 109 -7.52 -41.86 -53.26
C SER A 109 -8.77 -42.41 -52.57
#